data_AF-A0A962SF78-F1
#
_entry.id   AF-A0A962SF78-F1
#
_cell.length_a   1.000
_cell.length_b   1.000
_cell.length_c   1.000
_cell.angle_alpha   90.00
_cell.angle_beta   90.00
_cell.angle_gamma   90.00
#
_symmetry.space_group_name_H-M   'P 1'
#
loop_
_entity.id
_entity.type
_entity.pdbx_description
1 polymer ?
#
loop_
_entity_poly.entity_id
_entity_poly.type
_entity_poly.pdbx_seq_one_letter_code
_entity_poly.pdbx_strand_id
1 'polypeptide(L)' 'MTVVANKRSVMTMYSDPGSPYSHRVRLVLAEKNITVEVLDVDPLNISDD' A
#
# COMPACT_ATOMS: atom_id res chain seq x y z
N MET A 1 16.40 -12.34 15.60
CA MET A 1 16.20 -12.15 14.15
C MET A 1 15.87 -10.68 13.94
N THR A 2 16.84 -9.88 13.49
CA THR A 2 16.59 -8.45 13.24
C THR A 2 15.87 -8.33 11.90
N VAL A 3 14.54 -8.22 11.94
CA VAL A 3 13.76 -7.85 10.77
C VAL A 3 14.27 -6.47 10.36
N VAL A 4 14.95 -6.40 9.21
CA VAL A 4 15.40 -5.13 8.65
C VAL A 4 14.15 -4.31 8.36
N ALA A 5 13.87 -3.34 9.22
CA ALA A 5 12.83 -2.37 8.98
C ALA A 5 13.14 -1.68 7.65
N ASN A 6 12.20 -1.79 6.73
CA ASN A 6 12.14 -1.26 5.38
C ASN A 6 13.26 -0.25 5.00
N LYS A 7 14.09 -0.59 4.01
CA LYS A 7 15.21 0.26 3.53
C LYS A 7 14.75 1.50 2.74
N ARG A 8 13.44 1.67 2.52
CA ARG A 8 12.87 2.80 1.77
C ARG A 8 12.47 3.91 2.74
N SER A 9 12.85 5.14 2.41
CA SER A 9 12.46 6.35 3.14
C SER A 9 11.01 6.79 2.87
N VAL A 10 10.34 6.16 1.91
CA VAL A 10 8.96 6.42 1.50
C VAL A 10 8.13 5.16 1.73
N MET A 11 6.91 5.34 2.23
CA MET A 11 5.94 4.26 2.42
C MET A 11 5.40 3.78 1.07
N THR A 12 5.23 2.47 0.91
CA THR A 12 4.52 1.86 -0.20
C THR A 12 3.19 1.29 0.28
N MET A 13 2.10 1.56 -0.44
CA MET A 13 0.76 1.06 -0.18
C MET A 13 0.32 0.14 -1.31
N TYR A 14 0.10 -1.14 -1.00
CA TYR A 14 -0.57 -2.07 -1.90
C TYR A 14 -2.08 -1.86 -1.82
N SER A 15 -2.72 -1.54 -2.94
CA SER A 15 -4.12 -1.15 -3.01
C SER A 15 -4.85 -2.00 -4.04
N ASP A 16 -6.04 -2.49 -3.70
CA ASP A 16 -6.99 -3.00 -4.70
C ASP A 16 -7.87 -1.83 -5.16
N PRO A 17 -7.90 -1.49 -6.47
CA PRO A 17 -8.75 -0.44 -7.01
C PRO A 17 -10.25 -0.63 -6.72
N GLY A 18 -10.71 -1.88 -6.69
CA GLY A 18 -12.12 -2.25 -6.45
C GLY A 18 -12.52 -2.33 -4.98
N SER A 19 -11.54 -2.37 -4.07
CA SER A 19 -11.82 -2.53 -2.64
C SER A 19 -12.18 -1.22 -1.95
N PRO A 20 -13.35 -1.13 -1.27
CA PRO A 20 -13.71 0.05 -0.49
C PRO A 20 -12.79 0.25 0.71
N TYR A 21 -12.15 -0.80 1.22
CA TYR A 21 -11.20 -0.69 2.33
C TYR A 21 -9.92 0.03 1.90
N SER A 22 -9.35 -0.35 0.76
CA SER A 22 -8.18 0.33 0.19
C SER A 22 -8.50 1.77 -0.18
N HIS A 23 -9.71 2.05 -0.69
CA HIS A 23 -10.15 3.41 -0.98
C HIS A 23 -10.20 4.31 0.26
N ARG A 24 -10.71 3.82 1.40
CA ARG A 24 -10.75 4.58 2.66
C ARG A 24 -9.35 5.01 3.12
N VAL A 25 -8.36 4.13 2.97
CA VAL A 25 -6.97 4.43 3.34
C VAL A 25 -6.36 5.46 2.39
N ARG A 26 -6.59 5.33 1.07
CA ARG A 26 -6.16 6.33 0.07
C ARG A 26 -6.69 7.73 0.41
N LEU A 27 -7.97 7.82 0.80
CA LEU A 27 -8.60 9.09 1.17
C LEU A 27 -7.91 9.74 2.37
N VAL A 28 -7.62 8.97 3.43
CA VAL A 28 -6.95 9.49 4.63
C VAL A 28 -5.50 9.90 4.35
N LEU A 29 -4.79 9.16 3.50
CA LEU A 29 -3.41 9.49 3.13
C LEU A 29 -3.35 10.78 2.30
N ALA A 30 -4.30 10.97 1.38
CA ALA A 30 -4.45 12.21 0.62
C ALA A 30 -4.80 13.39 1.55
N GLU A 31 -5.76 13.22 2.46
CA GLU A 31 -6.17 14.26 3.42
C GLU A 31 -5.02 14.70 4.33
N LYS A 32 -4.17 13.75 4.75
CA LYS A 32 -3.00 14.03 5.58
C LYS A 32 -1.79 14.50 4.78
N ASN A 33 -1.91 14.57 3.45
CA ASN A 33 -0.87 14.99 2.53
C ASN A 33 0.45 14.19 2.70
N ILE A 34 0.32 12.89 2.98
CA ILE A 34 1.45 11.97 3.20
C ILE A 34 1.92 11.41 1.85
N THR A 35 3.21 11.57 1.55
CA THR A 35 3.83 10.97 0.36
C THR A 35 3.86 9.45 0.47
N VAL A 36 3.18 8.78 -0.46
CA VAL A 36 3.09 7.32 -0.52
C VAL A 36 3.16 6.85 -1.98
N GLU A 37 3.84 5.73 -2.21
CA GLU A 37 3.84 5.02 -3.49
C GLU A 37 2.68 4.02 -3.49
N VAL A 38 1.65 4.24 -4.32
CA VAL A 38 0.51 3.31 -4.43
C VAL A 38 0.78 2.30 -5.53
N LEU A 39 0.71 1.01 -5.18
CA LEU A 39 0.82 -0.11 -6.10
C LEU A 39 -0.51 -0.83 -6.18
N ASP A 40 -1.09 -0.87 -7.38
CA ASP A 40 -2.33 -1.61 -7.62
C ASP A 40 -2.03 -3.11 -7.67
N VAL A 41 -2.73 -3.87 -6.83
CA VAL A 41 -2.60 -5.32 -6.73
C VAL A 41 -3.92 -5.99 -7.04
N ASP A 42 -3.86 -7.06 -7.84
CA ASP A 42 -4.99 -7.93 -8.09
C ASP A 42 -5.09 -8.96 -6.95
N PRO A 43 -6.16 -8.96 -6.13
CA PRO A 43 -6.32 -9.91 -5.04
C PRO A 43 -6.46 -11.37 -5.51
N LEU A 44 -6.79 -11.60 -6.78
CA LEU A 44 -6.91 -12.93 -7.37
C LEU A 44 -5.59 -13.45 -7.95
N ASN A 45 -4.60 -12.59 -8.13
CA ASN A 45 -3.29 -12.94 -8.63
C ASN A 45 -2.23 -12.80 -7.52
N ILE A 46 -2.39 -13.64 -6.50
CA ILE A 46 -1.39 -13.79 -5.44
C ILE A 46 -0.27 -14.66 -6.01
N SER A 47 0.92 -14.08 -6.16
CA SER A 47 2.12 -14.81 -6.56
C SER A 47 2.45 -15.89 -5.52
N ASP A 48 2.68 -17.12 -5.99
CA ASP A 48 2.96 -18.33 -5.18
C ASP A 48 4.38 -18.41 -4.57
N ASP A 49 5.14 -17.31 -4.50
CA ASP A 49 6.52 -17.27 -4.00
C ASP A 49 6.63 -16.68 -2.58
#